data_AF-A0A966R8W1-F1
#
_entry.id   AF-A0A966R8W1-F1
#
_cell.length_a   1.000
_cell.length_b   1.000
_cell.length_c   1.000
_cell.angle_alpha   90.00
_cell.angle_beta   90.00
_cell.angle_gamma   90.00
#
_symmetry.space_group_name_H-M   'P 1'
#
loop_
_entity.id
_entity.type
_entity.pdbx_description
1 polymer ?
#
loop_
_entity_poly.entity_id
_entity_poly.type
_entity_poly.pdbx_seq_one_letter_code
_entity_poly.pdbx_strand_id
1 'polypeptide(L)'
;MHLQACGSSGNNDPVASSYDPNNTGQTWQGPDGSDSMRFDDAACQSQVTGANAVVEAGIFEWHQGQIHESVVPLTSVTSAPVLASRHITRTTYGLRERANCELNGSQVVCPSEFDVVEQAKPLKICRDHAMFPRTSHETVALTGLYTLNHAYEFHNSLPSRANNLPATELVVLPRVERSFAVSNASGGSDTRVSLVTDNLAYAPAYRSGPAFMIYPKSQKAAESGLWKDLFLWEVPWALSHEFGHHILRTYALAGSNNLSLGPDTGSTGSGRLVAAPPMFDWSRVGFRAGLSISSVLGFDMALPFGITIGNPFQSGGRSVGPSLYWGAVNEGFADLYARYTRNSEDGQLRGVDCFANSRDVESANFGDGTAKVYDARVKSIFLSTREMDGSASCSAPDFQGIHSIGAILAHGVDAVFESVTADAGTRHAFGSVEEKSIFKGDMLLRWARRMGNQIRSANQVSLGSFVRDAFIVAAETRASVGFPAGELGRGQCVALQAILPALAPEILGNGGLRCAP
;
A
#
# COMPACT_ATOMS: atom_id res chain seq x y z
N MET A 1 -33.56 -32.37 -5.42
CA MET A 1 -32.42 -31.81 -4.70
C MET A 1 -32.92 -30.60 -3.92
N HIS A 2 -33.14 -30.76 -2.62
CA HIS A 2 -33.62 -29.69 -1.75
C HIS A 2 -32.43 -28.81 -1.35
N LEU A 3 -32.44 -27.57 -1.84
CA LEU A 3 -31.69 -26.47 -1.29
C LEU A 3 -32.34 -26.09 0.05
N GLN A 4 -31.70 -26.50 1.14
CA GLN A 4 -32.02 -26.01 2.46
C GLN A 4 -31.35 -24.64 2.60
N ALA A 5 -32.16 -23.59 2.59
CA ALA A 5 -31.71 -22.22 2.79
C ALA A 5 -31.08 -22.08 4.18
N CYS A 6 -29.79 -21.76 4.24
CA CYS A 6 -29.16 -21.30 5.46
C CYS A 6 -29.59 -19.84 5.72
N GLY A 7 -30.46 -19.70 6.72
CA GLY A 7 -30.49 -18.60 7.71
C GLY A 7 -30.38 -17.16 7.22
N SER A 8 -31.53 -16.49 7.17
CA SER A 8 -31.63 -15.04 7.28
C SER A 8 -31.37 -14.53 8.71
N SER A 9 -30.72 -13.37 8.80
CA SER A 9 -30.75 -12.35 9.88
C SER A 9 -30.15 -12.68 11.26
N GLY A 10 -29.08 -11.95 11.59
CA GLY A 10 -28.57 -11.76 12.95
C GLY A 10 -27.27 -10.95 12.96
N ASN A 11 -27.36 -9.62 12.91
CA ASN A 11 -26.23 -8.73 13.19
C ASN A 11 -25.70 -9.01 14.60
N ASN A 12 -24.58 -9.74 14.70
CA ASN A 12 -23.56 -9.76 15.77
C ASN A 12 -22.79 -11.09 15.64
N ASP A 13 -21.80 -11.12 14.75
CA ASP A 13 -20.91 -12.26 14.60
C ASP A 13 -19.62 -12.03 15.44
N PRO A 14 -19.41 -12.77 16.55
CA PRO A 14 -18.22 -12.62 17.39
C PRO A 14 -16.97 -13.31 16.81
N VAL A 15 -17.02 -13.87 15.59
CA VAL A 15 -15.90 -14.57 14.95
C VAL A 15 -14.76 -13.63 14.50
N ALA A 16 -14.93 -12.31 14.57
CA ALA A 16 -13.91 -11.34 14.17
C ALA A 16 -12.74 -11.14 15.17
N SER A 17 -12.78 -11.74 16.37
CA SER A 17 -11.77 -11.47 17.40
C SER A 17 -10.78 -12.61 17.64
N SER A 18 -9.51 -12.34 17.33
CA SER A 18 -8.28 -13.04 17.74
C SER A 18 -7.76 -14.12 16.78
N TYR A 19 -6.78 -13.71 15.97
CA TYR A 19 -5.70 -14.60 15.56
C TYR A 19 -4.81 -14.86 16.79
N ASP A 20 -4.90 -16.05 17.41
CA ASP A 20 -3.93 -16.55 18.39
C ASP A 20 -2.69 -17.15 17.68
N PRO A 21 -1.52 -16.49 17.73
CA PRO A 21 -0.30 -16.99 17.09
C PRO A 21 0.27 -18.26 17.74
N ASN A 22 -0.27 -18.75 18.86
CA ASN A 22 0.20 -19.97 19.51
C ASN A 22 -0.63 -21.21 19.15
N ASN A 23 -1.78 -21.04 18.50
CA ASN A 23 -2.61 -22.17 18.08
C ASN A 23 -2.13 -22.73 16.72
N THR A 24 -1.25 -23.74 16.77
CA THR A 24 -0.79 -24.50 15.58
C THR A 24 -1.77 -25.59 15.15
N GLY A 25 -2.95 -25.69 15.77
CA GLY A 25 -3.97 -26.65 15.40
C GLY A 25 -4.59 -26.32 14.06
N GLN A 26 -4.78 -27.33 13.20
CA GLN A 26 -5.47 -27.22 11.89
C GLN A 26 -6.98 -26.94 12.02
N THR A 27 -7.43 -26.30 13.10
CA THR A 27 -8.83 -26.04 13.38
C THR A 27 -8.93 -24.81 14.25
N TRP A 28 -9.23 -23.69 13.59
CA TRP A 28 -9.90 -22.58 14.25
C TRP A 28 -11.33 -23.05 14.46
N GLN A 29 -11.89 -22.89 15.65
CA GLN A 29 -13.33 -23.02 15.88
C GLN A 29 -13.82 -21.63 16.27
N GLY A 30 -14.87 -21.15 15.61
CA GLY A 30 -15.62 -20.01 16.11
C GLY A 30 -16.06 -20.25 17.56
N PRO A 31 -16.37 -19.20 18.34
CA PRO A 31 -16.82 -19.33 19.74
C PRO A 31 -18.06 -20.23 19.93
N ASP A 32 -18.82 -20.48 18.86
CA ASP A 32 -19.99 -21.36 18.80
C ASP A 32 -19.68 -22.80 18.32
N GLY A 33 -18.43 -23.10 17.97
CA GLY A 33 -17.99 -24.41 17.49
C GLY A 33 -18.42 -24.75 16.06
N SER A 34 -19.01 -23.82 15.28
CA SER A 34 -19.50 -24.14 13.93
C SER A 34 -18.43 -24.07 12.84
N ASP A 35 -17.42 -23.22 13.03
CA ASP A 35 -16.47 -22.91 11.94
C ASP A 35 -15.13 -23.61 12.15
N SER A 36 -15.11 -24.93 11.99
CA SER A 36 -13.86 -25.70 11.98
C SER A 36 -13.19 -25.62 10.60
N MET A 37 -12.18 -24.77 10.44
CA MET A 37 -11.41 -24.68 9.18
C MET A 37 -10.52 -25.91 8.99
N ARG A 38 -10.99 -26.94 8.28
CA ARG A 38 -10.16 -28.08 7.87
C ARG A 38 -9.94 -28.05 6.36
N PHE A 39 -8.72 -27.75 5.94
CA PHE A 39 -8.25 -28.00 4.58
C PHE A 39 -8.22 -29.52 4.37
N ASP A 40 -9.18 -30.06 3.62
CA ASP A 40 -9.10 -31.44 3.13
C ASP A 40 -8.48 -31.43 1.73
N ASP A 41 -7.15 -31.28 1.69
CA ASP A 41 -6.36 -31.38 0.45
C ASP A 41 -6.59 -32.71 -0.27
N ALA A 42 -6.93 -33.78 0.46
CA ALA A 42 -7.20 -35.10 -0.11
C ALA A 42 -8.55 -35.15 -0.83
N ALA A 43 -9.58 -34.50 -0.27
CA ALA A 43 -10.86 -34.32 -0.96
C ALA A 43 -10.71 -33.48 -2.24
N CYS A 44 -9.87 -32.44 -2.20
CA CYS A 44 -9.58 -31.62 -3.38
C CYS A 44 -8.91 -32.42 -4.51
N GLN A 45 -7.95 -33.29 -4.19
CA GLN A 45 -7.20 -34.06 -5.19
C GLN A 45 -8.07 -35.02 -6.01
N SER A 46 -9.18 -35.52 -5.44
CA SER A 46 -10.08 -36.45 -6.14
C SER A 46 -11.17 -35.78 -6.97
N GLN A 47 -11.49 -34.50 -6.70
CA GLN A 47 -12.57 -33.77 -7.38
C GLN A 47 -12.08 -32.89 -8.54
N VAL A 48 -10.81 -32.49 -8.56
CA VAL A 48 -10.25 -31.63 -9.61
C VAL A 48 -9.64 -32.48 -10.72
N THR A 49 -10.47 -33.18 -11.49
CA THR A 49 -10.07 -33.82 -12.75
C THR A 49 -10.49 -32.94 -13.93
N GLY A 50 -9.92 -31.74 -14.03
CA GLY A 50 -10.20 -30.77 -15.08
C GLY A 50 -9.62 -29.39 -14.77
N ALA A 51 -9.27 -28.63 -15.80
CA ALA A 51 -8.96 -27.21 -15.66
C ALA A 51 -10.26 -26.43 -15.44
N ASN A 52 -10.89 -26.61 -14.27
CA ASN A 52 -12.13 -25.92 -13.96
C ASN A 52 -11.76 -24.48 -13.56
N ALA A 53 -12.24 -23.51 -14.33
CA ALA A 53 -12.17 -22.10 -13.95
C ALA A 53 -13.08 -21.87 -12.74
N VAL A 54 -12.65 -21.04 -11.79
CA VAL A 54 -13.57 -20.53 -10.77
C VAL A 54 -14.52 -19.59 -11.50
N VAL A 55 -15.76 -20.04 -11.73
CA VAL A 55 -16.70 -19.25 -12.54
C VAL A 55 -17.19 -18.05 -11.74
N GLU A 56 -17.51 -18.25 -10.46
CA GLU A 56 -17.99 -17.21 -9.54
C GLU A 56 -17.44 -17.44 -8.13
N ALA A 57 -17.25 -16.38 -7.37
CA ALA A 57 -16.91 -16.44 -5.94
C ALA A 57 -17.56 -15.31 -5.15
N GLY A 58 -17.82 -15.56 -3.87
CA GLY A 58 -18.12 -14.51 -2.90
C GLY A 58 -16.88 -13.65 -2.64
N ILE A 59 -17.02 -12.34 -2.79
CA ILE A 59 -16.01 -11.33 -2.44
C ILE A 59 -16.59 -10.36 -1.41
N PHE A 60 -15.69 -9.72 -0.66
CA PHE A 60 -16.05 -8.71 0.34
C PHE A 60 -15.36 -7.39 -0.03
N GLU A 61 -16.14 -6.35 -0.27
CA GLU A 61 -15.61 -5.02 -0.54
C GLU A 61 -16.18 -3.98 0.42
N TRP A 62 -15.32 -3.11 0.91
CA TRP A 62 -15.70 -1.93 1.66
C TRP A 62 -16.15 -0.82 0.70
N HIS A 63 -17.37 -0.32 0.93
CA HIS A 63 -17.90 0.86 0.24
C HIS A 63 -18.66 1.74 1.23
N GLN A 64 -18.30 3.03 1.28
CA GLN A 64 -19.08 4.08 1.96
C GLN A 64 -19.46 3.81 3.43
N GLY A 65 -18.62 3.12 4.20
CA GLY A 65 -18.93 2.82 5.61
C GLY A 65 -19.45 1.41 5.86
N GLN A 66 -19.61 0.58 4.82
CA GLN A 66 -20.21 -0.74 4.91
C GLN A 66 -19.42 -1.77 4.12
N ILE A 67 -19.52 -3.03 4.55
CA ILE A 67 -18.95 -4.18 3.84
C ILE A 67 -20.05 -4.78 3.00
N HIS A 68 -19.79 -4.87 1.71
CA HIS A 68 -20.66 -5.48 0.73
C HIS A 68 -20.10 -6.85 0.39
N GLU A 69 -20.91 -7.87 0.66
CA GLU A 69 -20.69 -9.20 0.12
C GLU A 69 -21.33 -9.27 -1.27
N SER A 70 -20.59 -9.78 -2.26
CA SER A 70 -21.08 -9.91 -3.63
C SER A 70 -20.56 -11.19 -4.25
N VAL A 71 -21.40 -11.85 -5.06
CA VAL A 71 -20.96 -12.96 -5.90
C VAL A 71 -20.57 -12.39 -7.25
N VAL A 72 -19.30 -12.49 -7.61
CA VAL A 72 -18.78 -11.91 -8.87
C VAL A 72 -18.25 -13.01 -9.79
N PRO A 73 -18.41 -12.84 -11.12
CA PRO A 73 -17.78 -13.74 -12.07
C PRO A 73 -16.27 -13.51 -12.07
N LEU A 74 -15.50 -14.58 -11.88
CA LEU A 74 -14.03 -14.52 -11.87
C LEU A 74 -13.44 -15.04 -13.19
N THR A 75 -13.87 -14.43 -14.30
CA THR A 75 -13.53 -14.87 -15.66
C THR A 75 -12.03 -14.89 -15.98
N SER A 76 -11.21 -14.23 -15.17
CA SER A 76 -9.75 -14.15 -15.30
C SER A 76 -8.99 -15.03 -14.28
N VAL A 77 -9.68 -15.75 -13.39
CA VAL A 77 -9.07 -16.54 -12.31
C VAL A 77 -9.10 -18.04 -12.66
N THR A 78 -7.95 -18.68 -12.54
CA THR A 78 -7.81 -20.13 -12.73
C THR A 78 -7.42 -20.77 -11.40
N SER A 79 -8.00 -21.92 -11.04
CA SER A 79 -7.70 -22.62 -9.78
C SER A 79 -6.71 -23.78 -9.93
N ALA A 80 -6.44 -24.23 -11.15
CA ALA A 80 -5.61 -25.39 -11.44
C ALA A 80 -4.40 -25.01 -12.33
N PRO A 81 -3.16 -25.38 -11.96
CA PRO A 81 -2.76 -26.16 -10.77
C PRO A 81 -2.64 -25.32 -9.48
N VAL A 82 -2.73 -23.99 -9.57
CA VAL A 82 -2.66 -23.03 -8.46
C VAL A 82 -3.65 -21.90 -8.74
N LEU A 83 -4.24 -21.32 -7.70
CA LEU A 83 -5.06 -20.14 -7.83
C LEU A 83 -4.23 -18.96 -8.38
N ALA A 84 -4.62 -18.46 -9.55
CA ALA A 84 -3.91 -17.45 -10.31
C ALA A 84 -4.90 -16.54 -11.05
N SER A 85 -4.46 -15.38 -11.51
CA SER A 85 -5.19 -14.51 -12.43
C SER A 85 -4.32 -14.14 -13.63
N ARG A 86 -4.79 -13.25 -14.53
CA ARG A 86 -4.02 -12.82 -15.71
C ARG A 86 -2.64 -12.25 -15.36
N HIS A 87 -2.52 -11.50 -14.27
CA HIS A 87 -1.26 -10.85 -13.84
C HIS A 87 -0.62 -11.51 -12.62
N ILE A 88 -1.43 -12.23 -11.84
CA ILE A 88 -0.98 -12.94 -10.64
C ILE A 88 -0.72 -14.39 -11.02
N THR A 89 0.55 -14.78 -11.18
CA THR A 89 0.92 -16.11 -11.67
C THR A 89 0.74 -17.20 -10.63
N ARG A 90 0.73 -16.82 -9.34
CA ARG A 90 0.64 -17.77 -8.24
C ARG A 90 0.09 -17.11 -6.99
N THR A 91 -0.87 -17.76 -6.34
CA THR A 91 -1.30 -17.44 -4.98
C THR A 91 -0.79 -18.48 -3.99
N THR A 92 -0.23 -18.04 -2.87
CA THR A 92 0.33 -18.92 -1.84
C THR A 92 -0.12 -18.53 -0.45
N TYR A 93 -0.07 -19.48 0.49
CA TYR A 93 -0.45 -19.30 1.89
C TYR A 93 0.49 -20.10 2.81
N GLY A 94 0.37 -19.90 4.13
CA GLY A 94 1.11 -20.69 5.13
C GLY A 94 2.61 -20.41 5.19
N LEU A 95 3.08 -19.32 4.56
CA LEU A 95 4.46 -18.86 4.68
C LEU A 95 4.74 -18.46 6.13
N ARG A 96 5.84 -18.96 6.71
CA ARG A 96 6.39 -18.47 7.97
C ARG A 96 7.85 -18.09 7.82
N GLU A 97 8.16 -16.85 8.15
CA GLU A 97 9.50 -16.29 8.11
C GLU A 97 9.89 -15.78 9.50
N ARG A 98 11.16 -15.90 9.88
CA ARG A 98 11.67 -15.42 11.16
C ARG A 98 13.03 -14.76 10.99
N ALA A 99 13.22 -13.58 11.56
CA ALA A 99 14.53 -12.97 11.72
C ALA A 99 14.89 -12.88 13.21
N ASN A 100 16.17 -13.12 13.52
CA ASN A 100 16.73 -12.77 14.82
C ASN A 100 17.22 -11.33 14.75
N CYS A 101 16.73 -10.49 15.65
CA CYS A 101 16.94 -9.06 15.66
C CYS A 101 17.52 -8.63 17.01
N GLU A 102 18.13 -7.45 17.03
CA GLU A 102 18.73 -6.83 18.20
C GLU A 102 18.02 -5.51 18.49
N LEU A 103 17.99 -5.12 19.77
CA LEU A 103 17.55 -3.79 20.16
C LEU A 103 18.73 -2.82 20.10
N ASN A 104 18.62 -1.79 19.27
CA ASN A 104 19.50 -0.64 19.28
C ASN A 104 18.73 0.57 19.84
N GLY A 105 18.82 0.77 21.15
CA GLY A 105 17.93 1.70 21.87
C GLY A 105 16.50 1.14 21.88
N SER A 106 15.53 1.93 21.39
CA SER A 106 14.14 1.48 21.19
C SER A 106 13.91 0.83 19.81
N GLN A 107 14.88 0.87 18.90
CA GLN A 107 14.72 0.34 17.55
C GLN A 107 15.09 -1.14 17.48
N VAL A 108 14.17 -1.96 16.93
CA VAL A 108 14.45 -3.36 16.57
C VAL A 108 15.18 -3.38 15.22
N VAL A 109 16.44 -3.79 15.21
CA VAL A 109 17.28 -3.93 14.00
C VAL A 109 17.48 -5.41 13.71
N CYS A 110 17.15 -5.85 12.50
CA CYS A 110 17.35 -7.24 12.09
C CYS A 110 18.57 -7.31 11.15
N PRO A 111 19.76 -7.71 11.65
CA PRO A 111 20.99 -7.70 10.84
C PRO A 111 21.02 -8.81 9.78
N SER A 112 20.21 -9.86 9.96
CA SER A 112 20.11 -10.99 9.04
C SER A 112 18.89 -10.89 8.13
N GLU A 113 18.96 -11.61 7.00
CA GLU A 113 17.76 -11.94 6.24
C GLU A 113 16.80 -12.79 7.09
N PHE A 114 15.53 -12.83 6.68
CA PHE A 114 14.53 -13.67 7.32
C PHE A 114 14.73 -15.14 6.90
N ASP A 115 14.85 -16.01 7.88
CA ASP A 115 14.87 -17.46 7.69
C ASP A 115 13.45 -17.95 7.36
N VAL A 116 13.30 -18.74 6.30
CA VAL A 116 12.03 -19.39 5.97
C VAL A 116 11.86 -20.60 6.90
N VAL A 117 10.99 -20.46 7.90
CA VAL A 117 10.65 -21.50 8.88
C VAL A 117 9.61 -22.47 8.31
N GLU A 118 8.63 -21.96 7.56
CA GLU A 118 7.64 -22.77 6.85
C GLU A 118 7.51 -22.28 5.40
N GLN A 119 7.61 -23.21 4.44
CA GLN A 119 7.49 -22.89 3.03
C GLN A 119 6.05 -22.56 2.65
N ALA A 120 5.89 -21.52 1.83
CA ALA A 120 4.61 -21.15 1.26
C ALA A 120 4.04 -22.30 0.41
N LYS A 121 2.76 -22.62 0.62
CA LYS A 121 2.02 -23.66 -0.11
C LYS A 121 1.17 -22.99 -1.20
N PRO A 122 1.07 -23.56 -2.41
CA PRO A 122 0.16 -23.04 -3.41
C PRO A 122 -1.29 -23.16 -2.90
N LEU A 123 -2.07 -22.08 -3.03
CA LEU A 123 -3.49 -22.12 -2.70
C LEU A 123 -4.27 -22.72 -3.89
N LYS A 124 -5.20 -23.63 -3.60
CA LYS A 124 -6.09 -24.24 -4.59
C LYS A 124 -7.54 -24.08 -4.13
N ILE A 125 -8.43 -23.89 -5.08
CA ILE A 125 -9.87 -23.79 -4.82
C ILE A 125 -10.54 -24.94 -5.55
N CYS A 126 -11.27 -25.76 -4.79
CA CYS A 126 -11.74 -27.06 -5.24
C CYS A 126 -13.27 -27.16 -5.28
N ARG A 127 -13.96 -26.04 -4.97
CA ARG A 127 -15.42 -25.94 -4.97
C ARG A 127 -15.83 -24.81 -5.91
N ASP A 128 -16.65 -25.14 -6.90
CA ASP A 128 -17.30 -24.15 -7.77
C ASP A 128 -18.41 -23.44 -6.99
N HIS A 129 -18.57 -22.12 -7.18
CA HIS A 129 -19.60 -21.28 -6.55
C HIS A 129 -19.59 -21.29 -5.00
N ALA A 130 -18.44 -21.53 -4.38
CA ALA A 130 -18.36 -21.55 -2.92
C ALA A 130 -18.27 -20.13 -2.33
N MET A 131 -19.18 -19.82 -1.42
CA MET A 131 -18.92 -18.81 -0.40
C MET A 131 -18.02 -19.47 0.65
N PHE A 132 -16.86 -18.88 0.88
CA PHE A 132 -15.92 -19.28 1.92
C PHE A 132 -16.13 -18.37 3.14
N PRO A 133 -15.78 -18.83 4.36
CA PRO A 133 -15.80 -17.95 5.52
C PRO A 133 -15.00 -16.67 5.23
N ARG A 134 -15.52 -15.53 5.67
CA ARG A 134 -14.97 -14.20 5.34
C ARG A 134 -13.47 -14.07 5.60
N THR A 135 -12.99 -14.67 6.69
CA THR A 135 -11.59 -14.59 7.12
C THR A 135 -10.73 -15.79 6.69
N SER A 136 -11.24 -16.66 5.80
CA SER A 136 -10.48 -17.81 5.31
C SER A 136 -9.42 -17.39 4.30
N HIS A 137 -8.39 -18.23 4.10
CA HIS A 137 -7.34 -17.97 3.11
C HIS A 137 -7.93 -17.85 1.69
N GLU A 138 -8.96 -18.63 1.38
CA GLU A 138 -9.67 -18.62 0.09
C GLU A 138 -10.37 -17.29 -0.13
N THR A 139 -11.17 -16.79 0.82
CA THR A 139 -11.85 -15.50 0.68
C THR A 139 -10.86 -14.35 0.52
N VAL A 140 -9.82 -14.32 1.37
CA VAL A 140 -8.78 -13.29 1.30
C VAL A 140 -8.06 -13.33 -0.05
N ALA A 141 -7.75 -14.53 -0.54
CA ALA A 141 -7.14 -14.72 -1.85
C ALA A 141 -8.06 -14.30 -3.00
N LEU A 142 -9.33 -14.74 -3.00
CA LEU A 142 -10.30 -14.45 -4.06
C LEU A 142 -10.59 -12.97 -4.15
N THR A 143 -10.83 -12.32 -3.01
CA THR A 143 -11.02 -10.87 -2.93
C THR A 143 -9.76 -10.14 -3.38
N GLY A 144 -8.58 -10.58 -2.91
CA GLY A 144 -7.29 -10.03 -3.31
C GLY A 144 -7.06 -10.11 -4.82
N LEU A 145 -7.30 -11.27 -5.42
CA LEU A 145 -7.17 -11.49 -6.86
C LEU A 145 -8.18 -10.67 -7.66
N TYR A 146 -9.42 -10.57 -7.19
CA TYR A 146 -10.46 -9.77 -7.83
C TYR A 146 -10.02 -8.30 -7.91
N THR A 147 -9.64 -7.71 -6.78
CA THR A 147 -9.22 -6.30 -6.73
C THR A 147 -7.94 -6.05 -7.53
N LEU A 148 -6.92 -6.92 -7.41
CA LEU A 148 -5.67 -6.77 -8.17
C LEU A 148 -5.90 -6.96 -9.69
N ASN A 149 -6.82 -7.84 -10.09
CA ASN A 149 -7.18 -7.99 -11.50
C ASN A 149 -7.93 -6.75 -12.02
N HIS A 150 -8.81 -6.15 -11.23
CA HIS A 150 -9.45 -4.88 -11.58
C HIS A 150 -8.41 -3.75 -11.76
N ALA A 151 -7.42 -3.66 -10.86
CA ALA A 151 -6.30 -2.73 -10.99
C ALA A 151 -5.45 -2.97 -12.25
N TYR A 152 -5.25 -4.23 -12.63
CA TYR A 152 -4.59 -4.61 -13.88
C TYR A 152 -5.43 -4.31 -15.13
N GLU A 153 -6.74 -4.49 -15.08
CA GLU A 153 -7.67 -4.15 -16.16
C GLU A 153 -7.72 -2.64 -16.38
N PHE A 154 -7.76 -1.85 -15.30
CA PHE A 154 -7.58 -0.41 -15.37
C PHE A 154 -6.26 -0.07 -16.06
N HIS A 155 -5.12 -0.65 -15.66
CA HIS A 155 -3.85 -0.46 -16.36
C HIS A 155 -3.96 -0.73 -17.86
N ASN A 156 -4.59 -1.85 -18.22
CA ASN A 156 -4.76 -2.26 -19.60
C ASN A 156 -5.71 -1.39 -20.41
N SER A 157 -6.56 -0.59 -19.76
CA SER A 157 -7.37 0.43 -20.43
C SER A 157 -6.56 1.68 -20.81
N LEU A 158 -5.40 1.91 -20.18
CA LEU A 158 -4.65 3.15 -20.35
C LEU A 158 -3.93 3.19 -21.73
N PRO A 159 -4.01 4.31 -22.48
CA PRO A 159 -3.30 4.47 -23.76
C PRO A 159 -1.79 4.34 -23.65
N SER A 160 -1.19 4.94 -22.61
CA SER A 160 0.25 4.91 -22.33
C SER A 160 0.67 3.68 -21.53
N ARG A 161 -0.08 2.58 -21.58
CA ARG A 161 0.29 1.35 -20.89
C ARG A 161 1.60 0.74 -21.43
N ALA A 162 2.21 -0.13 -20.65
CA ALA A 162 3.37 -0.92 -21.03
C ALA A 162 2.84 -2.30 -21.36
N ASN A 163 3.31 -2.89 -22.46
CA ASN A 163 2.77 -4.17 -22.90
C ASN A 163 3.17 -5.34 -21.99
N ASN A 164 4.20 -5.17 -21.16
CA ASN A 164 4.78 -6.23 -20.34
C ASN A 164 4.98 -5.74 -18.90
N LEU A 165 3.94 -5.85 -18.07
CA LEU A 165 4.13 -5.77 -16.62
C LEU A 165 4.77 -7.08 -16.13
N PRO A 166 5.78 -7.03 -15.24
CA PRO A 166 6.32 -8.23 -14.63
C PRO A 166 5.23 -9.00 -13.89
N ALA A 167 5.05 -10.27 -14.21
CA ALA A 167 4.18 -11.18 -13.47
C ALA A 167 4.48 -11.12 -11.96
N THR A 168 3.42 -11.19 -11.15
CA THR A 168 3.49 -11.04 -9.69
C THR A 168 2.90 -12.26 -8.97
N GLU A 169 3.35 -12.50 -7.73
CA GLU A 169 2.72 -13.48 -6.83
C GLU A 169 1.79 -12.79 -5.83
N LEU A 170 0.82 -13.52 -5.29
CA LEU A 170 0.02 -13.10 -4.14
C LEU A 170 0.34 -14.03 -2.95
N VAL A 171 0.76 -13.45 -1.83
CA VAL A 171 1.06 -14.16 -0.58
C VAL A 171 0.03 -13.78 0.46
N VAL A 172 -0.77 -14.76 0.87
CA VAL A 172 -1.93 -14.58 1.74
C VAL A 172 -1.59 -14.95 3.17
N LEU A 173 -1.80 -14.00 4.08
CA LEU A 173 -1.63 -14.13 5.53
C LEU A 173 -0.28 -14.75 5.94
N PRO A 174 0.87 -14.24 5.44
CA PRO A 174 2.16 -14.76 5.86
C PRO A 174 2.41 -14.41 7.32
N ARG A 175 3.11 -15.31 8.03
CA ARG A 175 3.55 -15.09 9.40
C ARG A 175 5.01 -14.68 9.42
N VAL A 176 5.26 -13.38 9.53
CA VAL A 176 6.62 -12.81 9.58
C VAL A 176 6.97 -12.42 11.01
N GLU A 177 7.90 -13.15 11.62
CA GLU A 177 8.33 -13.02 13.01
C GLU A 177 9.68 -12.29 13.12
N ARG A 178 9.80 -11.43 14.13
CA ARG A 178 11.06 -10.84 14.57
C ARG A 178 11.28 -11.24 16.01
N SER A 179 12.36 -11.95 16.27
CA SER A 179 12.74 -12.41 17.61
C SER A 179 13.89 -11.56 18.12
N PHE A 180 13.75 -10.90 19.27
CA PHE A 180 14.81 -10.09 19.86
C PHE A 180 14.87 -10.25 21.37
N ALA A 181 16.07 -10.14 21.92
CA ALA A 181 16.32 -10.21 23.36
C ALA A 181 15.99 -8.86 24.03
N VAL A 182 15.31 -8.92 25.17
CA VAL A 182 15.00 -7.76 26.01
C VAL A 182 15.46 -8.03 27.44
N SER A 183 16.22 -7.11 28.02
CA SER A 183 16.62 -7.21 29.42
C SER A 183 15.40 -7.05 30.33
N ASN A 184 15.21 -7.99 31.25
CA ASN A 184 14.15 -7.91 32.26
C ASN A 184 14.65 -7.21 33.54
N ALA A 185 13.72 -6.85 34.44
CA ALA A 185 14.03 -6.10 35.66
C ALA A 185 15.00 -6.82 36.62
N SER A 186 15.10 -8.15 36.53
CA SER A 186 16.03 -8.97 37.30
C SER A 186 17.44 -9.08 36.68
N GLY A 187 17.70 -8.40 35.57
CA GLY A 187 18.97 -8.50 34.83
C GLY A 187 19.10 -9.76 33.97
N GLY A 188 18.02 -10.54 33.83
CA GLY A 188 17.91 -11.63 32.87
C GLY A 188 17.55 -11.12 31.46
N SER A 189 17.53 -12.02 30.49
CA SER A 189 17.13 -11.73 29.11
C SER A 189 15.90 -12.55 28.74
N ASP A 190 14.84 -11.88 28.30
CA ASP A 190 13.64 -12.51 27.76
C ASP A 190 13.63 -12.34 26.23
N THR A 191 13.24 -13.38 25.50
CA THR A 191 13.02 -13.27 24.05
C THR A 191 11.62 -12.76 23.76
N ARG A 192 11.50 -11.67 23.02
CA ARG A 192 10.23 -11.15 22.51
C ARG A 192 10.07 -11.48 21.03
N VAL A 193 8.84 -11.80 20.63
CA VAL A 193 8.47 -12.02 19.23
C VAL A 193 7.51 -10.91 18.81
N SER A 194 7.89 -10.17 17.77
CA SER A 194 7.01 -9.23 17.08
C SER A 194 6.54 -9.83 15.77
N LEU A 195 5.26 -9.64 15.44
CA LEU A 195 4.66 -10.10 14.19
C LEU A 195 4.38 -8.91 13.26
N VAL A 196 4.66 -9.07 11.97
CA VAL A 196 4.18 -8.11 10.96
C VAL A 196 2.69 -8.38 10.73
N THR A 197 1.87 -7.38 11.00
CA THR A 197 0.40 -7.43 11.00
C THR A 197 -0.15 -6.09 10.50
N ASP A 198 -1.47 -6.00 10.29
CA ASP A 198 -2.20 -4.74 10.04
C ASP A 198 -1.71 -3.98 8.80
N ASN A 199 -1.30 -4.72 7.76
CA ASN A 199 -0.64 -4.13 6.60
C ASN A 199 -0.97 -4.86 5.29
N LEU A 200 -0.79 -4.13 4.19
CA LEU A 200 -0.62 -4.68 2.85
C LEU A 200 0.76 -4.26 2.34
N ALA A 201 1.37 -5.03 1.45
CA ALA A 201 2.64 -4.62 0.88
C ALA A 201 2.87 -5.14 -0.54
N TYR A 202 3.45 -4.30 -1.38
CA TYR A 202 4.15 -4.69 -2.58
C TYR A 202 5.64 -4.92 -2.28
N ALA A 203 6.09 -6.16 -2.48
CA ALA A 203 7.47 -6.58 -2.35
C ALA A 203 8.07 -6.79 -3.76
N PRO A 204 8.88 -5.85 -4.27
CA PRO A 204 9.34 -5.90 -5.65
C PRO A 204 10.35 -7.00 -5.97
N ALA A 205 11.00 -7.55 -4.93
CA ALA A 205 12.02 -8.58 -5.03
C ALA A 205 11.79 -9.65 -3.95
N TYR A 206 10.65 -10.32 -4.01
CA TYR A 206 10.30 -11.42 -3.14
C TYR A 206 10.62 -12.79 -3.79
N ARG A 207 11.67 -13.44 -3.29
CA ARG A 207 12.19 -14.72 -3.82
C ARG A 207 12.66 -14.53 -5.26
N SER A 208 11.97 -15.15 -6.22
CA SER A 208 12.30 -15.08 -7.65
C SER A 208 11.58 -13.96 -8.40
N GLY A 209 10.70 -13.19 -7.76
CA GLY A 209 9.90 -12.18 -8.46
C GLY A 209 9.21 -11.17 -7.53
N PRO A 210 8.41 -10.27 -8.08
CA PRO A 210 7.61 -9.37 -7.27
C PRO A 210 6.39 -10.08 -6.66
N ALA A 211 5.97 -9.66 -5.46
CA ALA A 211 4.81 -10.22 -4.77
C ALA A 211 3.97 -9.13 -4.08
N PHE A 212 2.66 -9.35 -4.03
CA PHE A 212 1.74 -8.67 -3.13
C PHE A 212 1.55 -9.51 -1.87
N MET A 213 1.54 -8.87 -0.71
CA MET A 213 1.41 -9.53 0.59
C MET A 213 0.21 -8.95 1.33
N ILE A 214 -0.68 -9.83 1.78
CA ILE A 214 -1.82 -9.48 2.64
C ILE A 214 -1.50 -9.99 4.04
N TYR A 215 -1.14 -9.11 4.98
CA TYR A 215 -0.81 -9.52 6.34
C TYR A 215 -2.06 -9.73 7.21
N PRO A 216 -1.99 -10.60 8.23
CA PRO A 216 -3.08 -10.76 9.17
C PRO A 216 -3.31 -9.49 9.99
N LYS A 217 -4.56 -9.27 10.39
CA LYS A 217 -4.94 -8.25 11.37
C LYS A 217 -4.46 -8.66 12.77
N SER A 218 -3.89 -7.73 13.53
CA SER A 218 -3.46 -8.00 14.89
C SER A 218 -4.63 -7.99 15.87
N GLN A 219 -4.45 -8.74 16.96
CA GLN A 219 -5.36 -8.66 18.10
C GLN A 219 -5.40 -7.24 18.69
N LYS A 220 -4.26 -6.53 18.73
CA LYS A 220 -4.19 -5.14 19.21
C LYS A 220 -5.05 -4.19 18.39
N ALA A 221 -5.02 -4.30 17.06
CA ALA A 221 -5.89 -3.52 16.18
C ALA A 221 -7.37 -3.84 16.43
N ALA A 222 -7.71 -5.12 16.55
CA ALA A 222 -9.08 -5.54 16.88
C ALA A 222 -9.58 -5.00 18.23
N GLU A 223 -8.77 -5.12 19.29
CA GLU A 223 -9.10 -4.68 20.65
C GLU A 223 -9.17 -3.15 20.80
N SER A 224 -8.34 -2.42 20.07
CA SER A 224 -8.36 -0.94 20.05
C SER A 224 -9.53 -0.37 19.24
N GLY A 225 -10.37 -1.22 18.64
CA GLY A 225 -11.47 -0.80 17.79
C GLY A 225 -11.02 -0.27 16.42
N LEU A 226 -9.71 -0.28 16.14
CA LEU A 226 -9.17 0.09 14.85
C LEU A 226 -9.66 -0.91 13.81
N TRP A 227 -10.46 -0.40 12.87
CA TRP A 227 -11.09 -1.21 11.84
C TRP A 227 -11.90 -2.37 12.43
N LYS A 228 -12.59 -2.16 13.57
CA LYS A 228 -13.19 -3.25 14.38
C LYS A 228 -13.76 -4.40 13.55
N ASP A 229 -14.58 -4.09 12.56
CA ASP A 229 -15.23 -5.07 11.68
C ASP A 229 -14.72 -5.04 10.24
N LEU A 230 -13.54 -4.47 9.98
CA LEU A 230 -12.95 -4.27 8.66
C LEU A 230 -11.52 -4.87 8.59
N PHE A 231 -11.20 -5.49 7.47
CA PHE A 231 -9.85 -5.92 7.10
C PHE A 231 -9.33 -5.10 5.92
N LEU A 232 -8.02 -4.82 5.88
CA LEU A 232 -7.45 -3.98 4.82
C LEU A 232 -7.61 -4.56 3.42
N TRP A 233 -7.61 -5.89 3.28
CA TRP A 233 -7.82 -6.56 1.99
C TRP A 233 -9.24 -6.41 1.45
N GLU A 234 -10.19 -5.99 2.29
CA GLU A 234 -11.57 -5.69 1.88
C GLU A 234 -11.70 -4.27 1.34
N VAL A 235 -10.69 -3.41 1.54
CA VAL A 235 -10.70 -2.03 1.03
C VAL A 235 -10.09 -2.05 -0.37
N PRO A 236 -10.86 -1.93 -1.46
CA PRO A 236 -10.32 -2.13 -2.81
C PRO A 236 -9.23 -1.10 -3.17
N TRP A 237 -9.35 0.11 -2.59
CA TRP A 237 -8.34 1.15 -2.68
C TRP A 237 -6.97 0.68 -2.15
N ALA A 238 -6.92 -0.06 -1.05
CA ALA A 238 -5.66 -0.44 -0.40
C ALA A 238 -4.86 -1.45 -1.23
N LEU A 239 -5.51 -2.44 -1.85
CA LEU A 239 -4.82 -3.34 -2.79
C LEU A 239 -4.46 -2.65 -4.11
N SER A 240 -5.31 -1.73 -4.59
CA SER A 240 -5.00 -0.91 -5.77
C SER A 240 -3.81 0.03 -5.52
N HIS A 241 -3.65 0.50 -4.27
CA HIS A 241 -2.51 1.28 -3.82
C HIS A 241 -1.22 0.46 -3.94
N GLU A 242 -1.18 -0.77 -3.42
CA GLU A 242 -0.02 -1.65 -3.59
C GLU A 242 0.29 -1.90 -5.07
N PHE A 243 -0.75 -2.08 -5.91
CA PHE A 243 -0.59 -2.21 -7.36
C PHE A 243 0.02 -0.94 -7.99
N GLY A 244 -0.30 0.24 -7.46
CA GLY A 244 0.33 1.50 -7.85
C GLY A 244 1.85 1.50 -7.65
N HIS A 245 2.36 0.96 -6.54
CA HIS A 245 3.80 0.78 -6.35
C HIS A 245 4.41 -0.15 -7.41
N HIS A 246 3.72 -1.23 -7.75
CA HIS A 246 4.15 -2.15 -8.81
C HIS A 246 4.26 -1.44 -10.17
N ILE A 247 3.26 -0.62 -10.52
CA ILE A 247 3.26 0.19 -11.74
C ILE A 247 4.39 1.20 -11.73
N LEU A 248 4.55 2.01 -10.68
CA LEU A 248 5.60 3.01 -10.63
C LEU A 248 6.97 2.38 -10.79
N ARG A 249 7.22 1.30 -10.04
CA ARG A 249 8.50 0.58 -10.15
C ARG A 249 8.75 0.09 -11.57
N THR A 250 7.75 -0.53 -12.19
CA THR A 250 7.88 -1.05 -13.55
C THR A 250 8.20 0.08 -14.53
N TYR A 251 7.60 1.25 -14.38
CA TYR A 251 7.77 2.36 -15.32
C TYR A 251 9.03 3.19 -15.07
N ALA A 252 9.31 3.49 -13.81
CA ALA A 252 10.42 4.32 -13.43
C ALA A 252 11.75 3.55 -13.48
N LEU A 253 11.73 2.25 -13.14
CA LEU A 253 12.95 1.45 -13.01
C LEU A 253 13.15 0.44 -14.16
N ALA A 254 12.23 0.33 -15.13
CA ALA A 254 12.48 -0.47 -16.33
C ALA A 254 13.76 -0.01 -17.04
N GLY A 255 14.70 -0.94 -17.26
CA GLY A 255 16.00 -0.68 -17.88
C GLY A 255 17.12 -0.30 -16.92
N SER A 256 16.82 -0.09 -15.64
CA SER A 256 17.82 0.22 -14.61
C SER A 256 18.25 -1.03 -13.85
N ASN A 257 18.93 -1.98 -14.52
CA ASN A 257 19.47 -3.17 -13.84
C ASN A 257 20.54 -2.82 -12.79
N ASN A 258 21.11 -1.61 -12.84
CA ASN A 258 22.22 -1.16 -12.00
C ASN A 258 21.83 -0.09 -10.98
N LEU A 259 20.59 0.39 -10.98
CA LEU A 259 20.17 1.44 -10.05
C LEU A 259 19.62 0.77 -8.79
N SER A 260 20.56 0.27 -7.99
CA SER A 260 20.29 -0.01 -6.58
C SER A 260 20.01 1.34 -5.92
N LEU A 261 18.73 1.71 -5.78
CA LEU A 261 18.29 2.68 -4.77
C LEU A 261 18.43 2.07 -3.36
N GLY A 262 19.50 1.31 -3.16
CA GLY A 262 19.84 0.69 -1.91
C GLY A 262 20.15 1.76 -0.88
N PRO A 263 20.07 1.40 0.41
CA PRO A 263 20.55 2.28 1.45
C PRO A 263 22.02 2.64 1.19
N ASP A 264 22.36 3.92 1.30
CA ASP A 264 23.76 4.34 1.39
C ASP A 264 24.42 3.62 2.59
N THR A 265 25.14 2.53 2.32
CA THR A 265 26.57 2.29 2.64
C THR A 265 26.91 0.78 2.70
N GLY A 266 27.84 0.33 1.84
CA GLY A 266 28.92 -0.60 2.22
C GLY A 266 28.66 -2.03 2.72
N SER A 267 27.68 -2.79 2.21
CA SER A 267 27.55 -4.23 2.51
C SER A 267 27.37 -5.07 1.24
N THR A 268 28.26 -6.04 1.02
CA THR A 268 28.34 -6.94 -0.15
C THR A 268 27.46 -8.19 -0.03
N GLY A 269 26.36 -8.15 0.72
CA GLY A 269 25.38 -9.23 0.81
C GLY A 269 24.36 -9.18 -0.34
N SER A 270 23.92 -10.34 -0.84
CA SER A 270 22.95 -10.50 -1.93
C SER A 270 21.78 -9.53 -1.84
N GLY A 271 21.75 -8.56 -2.75
CA GLY A 271 20.78 -7.47 -2.77
C GLY A 271 19.36 -7.96 -3.02
N ARG A 272 18.61 -8.17 -1.93
CA ARG A 272 17.17 -8.42 -1.95
C ARG A 272 16.48 -7.18 -1.35
N LEU A 273 15.88 -6.36 -2.21
CA LEU A 273 15.16 -5.16 -1.80
C LEU A 273 13.86 -5.57 -1.06
N VAL A 274 13.80 -5.20 0.22
CA VAL A 274 12.69 -5.47 1.13
C VAL A 274 11.48 -4.58 0.79
N ALA A 275 10.28 -5.08 1.13
CA ALA A 275 8.97 -4.47 0.86
C ALA A 275 8.88 -3.00 1.31
N ALA A 276 7.90 -2.26 0.75
CA ALA A 276 7.56 -0.91 1.22
C ALA A 276 7.37 -0.90 2.76
N PRO A 277 7.76 0.18 3.46
CA PRO A 277 7.49 0.30 4.89
C PRO A 277 5.97 0.12 5.12
N PRO A 278 5.55 -0.48 6.26
CA PRO A 278 4.14 -0.65 6.55
C PRO A 278 3.40 0.69 6.49
N MET A 279 2.19 0.62 5.94
CA MET A 279 1.30 1.76 5.68
C MET A 279 1.02 2.59 6.96
N PHE A 280 1.10 1.94 8.13
CA PHE A 280 1.07 2.55 9.46
C PHE A 280 2.00 1.84 10.45
N ASP A 281 2.69 2.61 11.30
CA ASP A 281 3.40 2.09 12.49
C ASP A 281 2.56 2.34 13.76
N TRP A 282 1.74 1.35 14.11
CA TRP A 282 0.80 1.39 15.25
C TRP A 282 1.44 1.33 16.64
N SER A 283 2.77 1.24 16.72
CA SER A 283 3.46 1.37 17.99
C SER A 283 3.47 2.79 18.53
N ARG A 284 3.47 3.78 17.63
CA ARG A 284 3.61 5.19 17.97
C ARG A 284 2.30 5.86 18.37
N VAL A 285 1.15 5.20 18.22
CA VAL A 285 -0.15 5.73 18.67
C VAL A 285 -0.25 5.59 20.20
N GLY A 286 0.22 6.59 20.92
CA GLY A 286 0.05 6.69 22.38
C GLY A 286 -1.37 7.08 22.76
N PHE A 287 -2.18 6.14 23.22
CA PHE A 287 -3.47 6.45 23.86
C PHE A 287 -3.24 6.87 25.32
N ARG A 288 -3.45 8.15 25.65
CA ARG A 288 -3.57 8.61 27.04
C ARG A 288 -4.97 8.27 27.56
N ALA A 289 -5.17 7.06 28.04
CA ALA A 289 -6.30 6.75 28.91
C ALA A 289 -6.00 7.32 30.30
N GLY A 290 -6.73 8.36 30.70
CA GLY A 290 -6.64 8.92 32.05
C GLY A 290 -7.29 7.98 33.06
N LEU A 291 -6.49 7.37 33.95
CA LEU A 291 -6.73 7.20 35.39
C LEU A 291 -5.61 6.35 36.06
N SER A 292 -4.93 6.96 37.05
CA SER A 292 -4.24 6.38 38.23
C SER A 292 -3.11 5.32 38.07
N ILE A 293 -1.87 5.82 38.02
CA ILE A 293 -0.60 5.34 38.64
C ILE A 293 -0.44 3.83 38.95
N SER A 294 0.25 3.12 38.05
CA SER A 294 1.56 2.47 38.28
C SER A 294 1.97 1.69 37.02
N SER A 295 3.25 1.84 36.61
CA SER A 295 3.92 1.18 35.47
C SER A 295 3.35 1.43 34.05
N VAL A 296 3.77 2.53 33.42
CA VAL A 296 3.64 2.74 31.98
C VAL A 296 5.03 3.09 31.43
N LEU A 297 5.69 2.10 30.83
CA LEU A 297 6.78 2.33 29.88
C LEU A 297 6.15 2.24 28.49
N GLY A 298 5.95 3.39 27.84
CA GLY A 298 5.62 3.46 26.43
C GLY A 298 6.84 3.06 25.61
N PHE A 299 6.66 2.13 24.68
CA PHE A 299 7.72 1.61 23.82
C PHE A 299 7.56 2.17 22.41
N ASP A 300 8.62 2.79 21.87
CA ASP A 300 8.75 3.09 20.46
C ASP A 300 9.03 1.80 19.68
N MET A 301 8.32 1.54 18.58
CA MET A 301 8.78 0.59 17.55
C MET A 301 9.24 1.36 16.32
N ALA A 302 10.04 0.68 15.49
CA ALA A 302 10.71 1.24 14.35
C ALA A 302 10.56 0.32 13.11
N LEU A 303 10.52 0.99 11.97
CA LEU A 303 10.38 0.48 10.59
C LEU A 303 11.58 -0.39 10.14
N PRO A 304 11.41 -1.22 9.08
CA PRO A 304 12.38 -2.24 8.67
C PRO A 304 13.46 -1.68 7.74
N PHE A 305 14.74 -1.75 8.09
CA PHE A 305 15.79 -1.68 7.06
C PHE A 305 17.06 -2.43 7.47
N GLY A 306 17.55 -3.32 6.59
CA GLY A 306 18.94 -3.75 6.54
C GLY A 306 19.81 -2.67 5.88
N ILE A 307 19.89 -1.49 6.51
CA ILE A 307 20.92 -0.49 6.22
C ILE A 307 22.12 -0.86 7.09
N THR A 308 23.22 -1.28 6.49
CA THR A 308 24.51 -1.12 7.17
C THR A 308 24.85 0.36 7.08
N ILE A 309 24.44 1.17 8.05
CA ILE A 309 24.96 2.55 8.19
C ILE A 309 26.35 2.38 8.79
N GLY A 310 27.38 2.87 8.10
CA GLY A 310 28.70 3.00 8.70
C GLY A 310 28.60 3.76 10.03
N ASN A 311 28.91 3.07 11.14
CA ASN A 311 28.96 3.68 12.46
C ASN A 311 29.95 4.86 12.42
N PRO A 312 29.58 6.03 12.95
CA PRO A 312 30.05 6.30 14.30
C PRO A 312 28.97 6.91 15.19
N PHE A 313 28.94 6.43 16.43
CA PHE A 313 28.22 7.02 17.55
C PHE A 313 28.49 8.53 17.69
N GLN A 314 27.56 9.35 17.19
CA GLN A 314 27.25 10.70 17.69
C GLN A 314 25.73 10.92 17.51
N SER A 315 24.96 10.86 18.60
CA SER A 315 23.55 11.32 18.74
C SER A 315 22.65 11.23 17.48
N GLY A 316 22.14 10.02 17.19
CA GLY A 316 20.83 9.69 16.59
C GLY A 316 20.16 10.64 15.58
N GLY A 317 20.81 10.99 14.47
CA GLY A 317 20.18 11.73 13.38
C GLY A 317 19.38 10.84 12.41
N ARG A 318 18.18 11.28 12.00
CA ARG A 318 17.41 10.75 10.86
C ARG A 318 18.17 10.99 9.56
N SER A 319 18.34 9.95 8.74
CA SER A 319 18.93 10.09 7.41
C SER A 319 17.95 10.75 6.43
N VAL A 320 18.43 11.76 5.70
CA VAL A 320 17.66 12.49 4.69
C VAL A 320 18.42 12.38 3.38
N GLY A 321 17.81 11.74 2.39
CA GLY A 321 18.45 11.48 1.10
C GLY A 321 17.45 11.14 -0.02
N PRO A 322 17.95 10.80 -1.22
CA PRO A 322 17.10 10.54 -2.39
C PRO A 322 16.05 9.44 -2.18
N SER A 323 16.35 8.42 -1.37
CA SER A 323 15.41 7.35 -1.02
C SER A 323 14.17 7.85 -0.29
N LEU A 324 14.32 8.91 0.54
CA LEU A 324 13.20 9.54 1.24
C LEU A 324 12.28 10.27 0.27
N TYR A 325 12.83 10.99 -0.71
CA TYR A 325 12.06 11.67 -1.75
C TYR A 325 11.32 10.68 -2.63
N TRP A 326 12.03 9.63 -3.06
CA TRP A 326 11.47 8.55 -3.84
C TRP A 326 10.34 7.84 -3.09
N GLY A 327 10.54 7.56 -1.79
CA GLY A 327 9.50 6.98 -0.95
C GLY A 327 8.23 7.83 -0.95
N ALA A 328 8.33 9.13 -0.68
CA ALA A 328 7.16 10.01 -0.66
C ALA A 328 6.47 10.11 -2.04
N VAL A 329 7.24 10.17 -3.13
CA VAL A 329 6.69 10.17 -4.49
C VAL A 329 6.00 8.84 -4.82
N ASN A 330 6.59 7.73 -4.40
CA ASN A 330 6.01 6.39 -4.58
C ASN A 330 4.70 6.23 -3.82
N GLU A 331 4.61 6.74 -2.59
CA GLU A 331 3.37 6.81 -1.82
C GLU A 331 2.29 7.63 -2.53
N GLY A 332 2.63 8.87 -2.94
CA GLY A 332 1.66 9.74 -3.60
C GLY A 332 1.21 9.21 -4.97
N PHE A 333 2.11 8.56 -5.72
CA PHE A 333 1.77 7.88 -6.96
C PHE A 333 0.78 6.74 -6.73
N ALA A 334 1.01 5.92 -5.71
CA ALA A 334 0.16 4.79 -5.40
C ALA A 334 -1.24 5.22 -4.93
N ASP A 335 -1.34 6.32 -4.16
CA ASP A 335 -2.62 6.92 -3.79
C ASP A 335 -3.43 7.38 -5.02
N LEU A 336 -2.77 8.05 -5.97
CA LEU A 336 -3.39 8.47 -7.24
C LEU A 336 -3.82 7.28 -8.08
N TYR A 337 -2.97 6.26 -8.17
CA TYR A 337 -3.28 5.05 -8.95
C TYR A 337 -4.52 4.35 -8.39
N ALA A 338 -4.59 4.20 -7.06
CA ALA A 338 -5.74 3.64 -6.38
C ALA A 338 -7.01 4.46 -6.60
N ARG A 339 -6.90 5.79 -6.49
CA ARG A 339 -8.01 6.73 -6.75
C ARG A 339 -8.58 6.56 -8.16
N TYR A 340 -7.72 6.50 -9.18
CA TYR A 340 -8.16 6.43 -10.57
C TYR A 340 -8.65 5.04 -10.99
N THR A 341 -8.12 3.98 -10.38
CA THR A 341 -8.55 2.59 -10.66
C THR A 341 -10.03 2.35 -10.35
N ARG A 342 -10.57 3.07 -9.37
CA ARG A 342 -11.93 2.83 -8.84
C ARG A 342 -12.89 3.97 -9.19
N ASN A 343 -12.71 4.59 -10.36
CA ASN A 343 -13.63 5.54 -10.99
C ASN A 343 -14.08 6.69 -10.09
N SER A 344 -13.19 7.17 -9.23
CA SER A 344 -13.45 8.31 -8.39
C SER A 344 -14.71 8.19 -7.48
N GLU A 345 -15.32 7.01 -7.31
CA GLU A 345 -16.56 6.89 -6.53
C GLU A 345 -16.32 7.38 -5.09
N ASP A 346 -17.14 8.35 -4.69
CA ASP A 346 -17.00 9.04 -3.40
C ASP A 346 -16.99 8.03 -2.26
N GLY A 347 -15.96 8.11 -1.42
CA GLY A 347 -15.95 7.45 -0.11
C GLY A 347 -15.41 6.02 -0.06
N GLN A 348 -14.48 5.64 -0.95
CA GLN A 348 -13.76 4.36 -0.83
C GLN A 348 -12.97 4.22 0.47
N LEU A 349 -12.50 5.35 0.98
CA LEU A 349 -11.85 5.42 2.28
C LEU A 349 -12.81 5.89 3.37
N ARG A 350 -14.06 6.26 3.04
CA ARG A 350 -15.00 6.77 4.03
C ARG A 350 -15.30 5.69 5.06
N GLY A 351 -15.10 6.01 6.33
CA GLY A 351 -15.21 5.08 7.45
C GLY A 351 -14.07 4.06 7.56
N VAL A 352 -13.09 4.07 6.66
CA VAL A 352 -11.80 3.39 6.84
C VAL A 352 -10.88 4.31 7.64
N ASP A 353 -11.19 4.49 8.93
CA ASP A 353 -10.59 5.47 9.86
C ASP A 353 -9.37 6.25 9.33
N CYS A 354 -8.16 5.87 9.69
CA CYS A 354 -6.92 6.61 9.43
C CYS A 354 -6.67 6.91 7.95
N PHE A 355 -7.21 6.10 7.04
CA PHE A 355 -7.10 6.31 5.61
C PHE A 355 -7.99 7.43 5.11
N ALA A 356 -9.26 7.46 5.54
CA ALA A 356 -10.21 8.52 5.19
C ALA A 356 -9.63 9.90 5.51
N ASN A 357 -8.96 9.98 6.65
CA ASN A 357 -8.45 11.20 7.22
C ASN A 357 -7.08 11.61 6.69
N SER A 358 -6.23 10.66 6.28
CA SER A 358 -4.85 10.97 5.93
C SER A 358 -4.51 10.77 4.45
N ARG A 359 -5.20 9.85 3.76
CA ARG A 359 -4.84 9.39 2.41
C ARG A 359 -5.85 9.75 1.33
N ASP A 360 -6.99 10.33 1.69
CA ASP A 360 -7.95 10.82 0.69
C ASP A 360 -7.33 11.92 -0.19
N VAL A 361 -7.15 11.60 -1.47
CA VAL A 361 -6.52 12.47 -2.46
C VAL A 361 -7.30 13.76 -2.66
N GLU A 362 -8.61 13.74 -2.49
CA GLU A 362 -9.47 14.91 -2.79
C GLU A 362 -9.61 15.85 -1.59
N SER A 363 -9.39 15.33 -0.39
CA SER A 363 -9.41 16.16 0.82
C SER A 363 -8.22 17.11 0.84
N ALA A 364 -8.51 18.40 0.92
CA ALA A 364 -7.50 19.45 1.12
C ALA A 364 -6.88 19.43 2.53
N ASN A 365 -7.43 18.65 3.46
CA ASN A 365 -6.98 18.59 4.85
C ASN A 365 -6.75 17.15 5.32
N PHE A 366 -5.89 16.99 6.33
CA PHE A 366 -5.80 15.81 7.16
C PHE A 366 -6.98 15.75 8.15
N GLY A 367 -7.13 14.64 8.88
CA GLY A 367 -8.23 14.42 9.81
C GLY A 367 -8.33 15.42 10.95
N ASP A 368 -7.22 16.03 11.35
CA ASP A 368 -7.14 17.09 12.36
C ASP A 368 -7.42 18.50 11.79
N GLY A 369 -7.74 18.61 10.50
CA GLY A 369 -7.94 19.88 9.80
C GLY A 369 -6.66 20.54 9.30
N THR A 370 -5.49 19.94 9.52
CA THR A 370 -4.22 20.44 8.97
C THR A 370 -4.27 20.39 7.45
N ALA A 371 -3.95 21.50 6.78
CA ALA A 371 -3.98 21.54 5.31
C ALA A 371 -2.89 20.65 4.68
N LYS A 372 -3.23 19.99 3.57
CA LYS A 372 -2.30 19.21 2.74
C LYS A 372 -1.48 20.12 1.83
N VAL A 373 -0.65 20.96 2.43
CA VAL A 373 0.18 21.95 1.71
C VAL A 373 1.66 21.68 1.96
N TYR A 374 2.45 21.58 0.89
CA TYR A 374 3.90 21.48 0.96
C TYR A 374 4.53 22.89 0.98
N ASP A 375 4.49 23.53 2.14
CA ASP A 375 5.09 24.84 2.39
C ASP A 375 6.53 24.74 2.94
N ALA A 376 7.14 25.89 3.23
CA ALA A 376 8.50 25.95 3.75
C ALA A 376 8.64 25.24 5.12
N ARG A 377 7.60 25.25 5.95
CA ARG A 377 7.58 24.59 7.25
C ARG A 377 7.56 23.07 7.04
N VAL A 378 6.62 22.55 6.25
CA VAL A 378 6.53 21.10 5.96
C VAL A 378 7.82 20.59 5.32
N LYS A 379 8.38 21.34 4.36
CA LYS A 379 9.71 21.03 3.78
C LYS A 379 10.79 20.95 4.85
N SER A 380 10.86 21.92 5.78
CA SER A 380 11.88 21.93 6.84
C SER A 380 11.76 20.74 7.79
N ILE A 381 10.53 20.30 8.11
CA ILE A 381 10.28 19.13 8.97
C ILE A 381 10.67 17.85 8.23
N PHE A 382 10.21 17.70 6.98
CA PHE A 382 10.48 16.52 6.16
C PHE A 382 11.96 16.32 5.86
N LEU A 383 12.70 17.42 5.70
CA LEU A 383 14.15 17.40 5.46
C LEU A 383 14.98 17.49 6.74
N SER A 384 14.34 17.46 7.92
CA SER A 384 15.06 17.50 9.18
C SER A 384 15.79 16.18 9.42
N THR A 385 17.07 16.29 9.77
CA THR A 385 17.88 15.18 10.28
C THR A 385 17.64 14.93 11.76
N ARG A 386 16.86 15.77 12.44
CA ARG A 386 16.44 15.53 13.81
C ARG A 386 15.15 14.71 13.79
N GLU A 387 15.12 13.58 14.49
CA GLU A 387 13.87 12.88 14.75
C GLU A 387 12.97 13.77 15.62
N MET A 388 11.72 13.94 15.19
CA MET A 388 10.73 14.71 15.93
C MET A 388 9.91 13.76 16.79
N ASP A 389 9.74 14.11 18.06
CA ASP A 389 8.88 13.41 19.01
C ASP A 389 7.41 13.61 18.60
N GLY A 390 6.98 12.85 17.59
CA GLY A 390 5.62 12.85 17.08
C GLY A 390 5.09 11.43 17.12
N SER A 391 4.14 11.18 18.02
CA SER A 391 3.24 10.04 17.86
C SER A 391 2.43 10.28 16.60
N ALA A 392 2.80 9.63 15.49
CA ALA A 392 1.93 9.57 14.33
C ALA A 392 0.55 9.11 14.82
N SER A 393 -0.48 9.88 14.52
CA SER A 393 -1.85 9.53 14.84
C SER A 393 -2.66 9.50 13.57
N CYS A 394 -3.78 8.80 13.59
CA CYS A 394 -4.69 8.75 12.46
C CYS A 394 -5.28 10.11 12.08
N SER A 395 -5.30 11.05 13.02
CA SER A 395 -5.82 12.40 12.83
C SER A 395 -4.74 13.40 12.42
N ALA A 396 -3.52 13.29 12.94
CA ALA A 396 -2.47 14.29 12.74
C ALA A 396 -1.36 13.78 11.81
N PRO A 397 -0.95 14.56 10.80
CA PRO A 397 0.10 14.15 9.88
C PRO A 397 1.46 14.04 10.56
N ASP A 398 2.23 13.03 10.19
CA ASP A 398 3.67 12.97 10.46
C ASP A 398 4.41 13.51 9.24
N PHE A 399 4.82 14.78 9.28
CA PHE A 399 5.56 15.40 8.19
C PHE A 399 6.99 14.87 8.02
N GLN A 400 7.50 14.00 8.90
CA GLN A 400 8.72 13.23 8.65
C GLN A 400 8.43 11.91 7.92
N GLY A 401 7.18 11.45 7.95
CA GLY A 401 6.70 10.24 7.30
C GLY A 401 6.48 10.44 5.81
N ILE A 402 6.99 9.48 5.02
CA ILE A 402 6.77 9.47 3.57
C ILE A 402 5.28 9.37 3.20
N HIS A 403 4.46 8.80 4.09
CA HIS A 403 3.03 8.63 3.85
C HIS A 403 2.27 9.97 3.84
N SER A 404 2.54 10.85 4.81
CA SER A 404 1.89 12.17 4.86
C SER A 404 2.40 13.08 3.75
N ILE A 405 3.70 13.03 3.43
CA ILE A 405 4.21 13.78 2.27
C ILE A 405 3.63 13.22 0.96
N GLY A 406 3.56 11.91 0.80
CA GLY A 406 2.91 11.27 -0.35
C GLY A 406 1.46 11.73 -0.52
N ALA A 407 0.69 11.79 0.56
CA ALA A 407 -0.68 12.30 0.53
C ALA A 407 -0.79 13.77 0.10
N ILE A 408 0.16 14.63 0.52
CA ILE A 408 0.24 16.03 0.06
C ILE A 408 0.55 16.09 -1.44
N LEU A 409 1.50 15.27 -1.89
CA LEU A 409 1.87 15.21 -3.31
C LEU A 409 0.73 14.69 -4.17
N ALA A 410 0.04 13.64 -3.73
CA ALA A 410 -1.13 13.10 -4.42
C ALA A 410 -2.21 14.17 -4.57
N HIS A 411 -2.57 14.88 -3.48
CA HIS A 411 -3.54 15.96 -3.55
C HIS A 411 -3.14 17.07 -4.53
N GLY A 412 -1.88 17.52 -4.47
CA GLY A 412 -1.37 18.56 -5.37
C GLY A 412 -1.33 18.13 -6.83
N VAL A 413 -0.90 16.91 -7.12
CA VAL A 413 -0.83 16.38 -8.49
C VAL A 413 -2.24 16.11 -9.04
N ASP A 414 -3.17 15.58 -8.23
CA ASP A 414 -4.55 15.39 -8.69
C ASP A 414 -5.23 16.72 -9.02
N ALA A 415 -5.04 17.77 -8.21
CA ALA A 415 -5.58 19.10 -8.51
C ALA A 415 -5.07 19.65 -9.87
N VAL A 416 -3.81 19.36 -10.21
CA VAL A 416 -3.23 19.72 -11.51
C VAL A 416 -3.84 18.89 -12.64
N PHE A 417 -3.99 17.59 -12.45
CA PHE A 417 -4.59 16.69 -13.44
C PHE A 417 -6.07 17.01 -13.64
N GLU A 418 -6.83 17.28 -12.59
CA GLU A 418 -8.22 17.72 -12.64
C GLU A 418 -8.35 19.02 -13.44
N SER A 419 -7.45 20.00 -13.25
CA SER A 419 -7.47 21.21 -14.06
C SER A 419 -7.29 20.91 -15.56
N VAL A 420 -6.45 19.94 -15.92
CA VAL A 420 -6.27 19.55 -17.33
C VAL A 420 -7.48 18.78 -17.86
N THR A 421 -8.06 17.90 -17.05
CA THR A 421 -9.29 17.18 -17.37
C THR A 421 -10.46 18.14 -17.56
N ALA A 422 -10.59 19.19 -16.73
CA ALA A 422 -11.60 20.22 -16.88
C ALA A 422 -11.41 21.02 -18.18
N ASP A 423 -10.17 21.44 -18.48
CA ASP A 423 -9.82 22.13 -19.73
C ASP A 423 -10.13 21.25 -20.96
N ALA A 424 -9.73 19.98 -20.93
CA ALA A 424 -10.02 19.02 -21.99
C ALA A 424 -11.54 18.79 -22.13
N GLY A 425 -12.28 18.73 -21.01
CA GLY A 425 -13.73 18.61 -20.94
C GLY A 425 -14.48 19.69 -21.73
N THR A 426 -13.92 20.91 -21.81
CA THR A 426 -14.50 22.01 -22.60
C THR A 426 -14.41 21.80 -24.11
N ARG A 427 -13.48 20.96 -24.58
CA ARG A 427 -13.21 20.70 -26.01
C ARG A 427 -13.59 19.28 -26.45
N HIS A 428 -13.50 18.35 -25.52
CA HIS A 428 -13.86 16.95 -25.64
C HIS A 428 -14.75 16.62 -24.46
N ALA A 429 -16.05 16.43 -24.70
CA ALA A 429 -16.95 16.02 -23.64
C ALA A 429 -16.55 14.62 -23.15
N PHE A 430 -15.91 14.53 -21.98
CA PHE A 430 -15.83 13.28 -21.25
C PHE A 430 -17.27 12.89 -20.87
N GLY A 431 -17.77 11.84 -21.49
CA GLY A 431 -19.11 11.30 -21.32
C GLY A 431 -19.30 10.53 -20.03
N SER A 432 -18.22 10.12 -19.35
CA SER A 432 -18.31 9.41 -18.06
C SER A 432 -17.18 9.73 -17.08
N VAL A 433 -17.39 9.34 -15.82
CA VAL A 433 -16.37 9.40 -14.75
C VAL A 433 -15.20 8.44 -15.02
N GLU A 434 -15.50 7.29 -15.64
CA GLU A 434 -14.51 6.31 -16.07
C GLU A 434 -13.56 6.89 -17.11
N GLU A 435 -14.08 7.60 -18.13
CA GLU A 435 -13.25 8.25 -19.15
C GLU A 435 -12.30 9.29 -18.54
N LYS A 436 -12.77 10.07 -17.54
CA LYS A 436 -11.90 10.99 -16.80
C LYS A 436 -10.81 10.25 -16.04
N SER A 437 -11.15 9.13 -15.40
CA SER A 437 -10.21 8.30 -14.64
C SER A 437 -9.15 7.67 -15.54
N ILE A 438 -9.54 7.18 -16.72
CA ILE A 438 -8.61 6.70 -17.75
C ILE A 438 -7.69 7.83 -18.23
N PHE A 439 -8.23 9.03 -18.48
CA PHE A 439 -7.45 10.18 -18.92
C PHE A 439 -6.41 10.62 -17.88
N LYS A 440 -6.80 10.67 -16.59
CA LYS A 440 -5.88 10.95 -15.48
C LYS A 440 -4.86 9.82 -15.26
N GLY A 441 -5.29 8.57 -15.33
CA GLY A 441 -4.41 7.40 -15.26
C GLY A 441 -3.34 7.41 -16.36
N ASP A 442 -3.69 7.85 -17.56
CA ASP A 442 -2.75 8.00 -18.67
C ASP A 442 -1.68 9.08 -18.39
N MET A 443 -2.09 10.23 -17.83
CA MET A 443 -1.15 11.25 -17.36
C MET A 443 -0.24 10.71 -16.26
N LEU A 444 -0.79 9.95 -15.31
CA LEU A 444 -0.04 9.30 -14.22
C LEU A 444 1.05 8.37 -14.77
N LEU A 445 0.76 7.54 -15.78
CA LEU A 445 1.76 6.67 -16.40
C LEU A 445 2.86 7.45 -17.13
N ARG A 446 2.50 8.52 -17.84
CA ARG A 446 3.49 9.40 -18.50
C ARG A 446 4.40 10.08 -17.48
N TRP A 447 3.87 10.46 -16.32
CA TRP A 447 4.66 10.97 -15.22
C TRP A 447 5.65 9.90 -14.71
N ALA A 448 5.22 8.66 -14.48
CA ALA A 448 6.12 7.57 -14.09
C ALA A 448 7.30 7.34 -15.05
N ARG A 449 7.06 7.40 -16.38
CA ARG A 449 8.13 7.28 -17.39
C ARG A 449 9.16 8.39 -17.27
N ARG A 450 8.71 9.63 -17.07
CA ARG A 450 9.60 10.79 -16.92
C ARG A 450 10.45 10.68 -15.66
N MET A 451 9.85 10.27 -14.55
CA MET A 451 10.61 10.01 -13.32
C MET A 451 11.70 8.97 -13.54
N GLY A 452 11.42 7.90 -14.30
CA GLY A 452 12.45 6.92 -14.65
C GLY A 452 13.58 7.48 -15.51
N ASN A 453 13.28 8.37 -16.45
CA ASN A 453 14.30 9.07 -17.23
C ASN A 453 15.17 9.96 -16.33
N GLN A 454 14.59 10.68 -15.38
CA GLN A 454 15.36 11.47 -14.40
C GLN A 454 16.27 10.59 -13.55
N ILE A 455 15.73 9.51 -12.98
CA ILE A 455 16.49 8.57 -12.15
C ILE A 455 17.69 8.00 -12.92
N ARG A 456 17.53 7.66 -14.21
CA ARG A 456 18.63 7.15 -15.05
C ARG A 456 19.67 8.19 -15.44
N SER A 457 19.26 9.45 -15.57
CA SER A 457 20.10 10.51 -16.15
C SER A 457 20.78 11.39 -15.12
N ALA A 458 20.27 11.45 -13.89
CA ALA A 458 20.73 12.39 -12.88
C ALA A 458 21.50 11.69 -11.75
N ASN A 459 22.66 12.25 -11.41
CA ASN A 459 23.38 11.89 -10.18
C ASN A 459 22.72 12.47 -8.91
N GLN A 460 21.72 13.36 -9.06
CA GLN A 460 20.98 13.98 -7.97
C GLN A 460 19.53 14.17 -8.38
N VAL A 461 18.61 13.55 -7.65
CA VAL A 461 17.16 13.72 -7.83
C VAL A 461 16.60 14.39 -6.59
N SER A 462 15.78 15.42 -6.77
CA SER A 462 15.11 16.15 -5.70
C SER A 462 13.62 15.85 -5.71
N LEU A 463 12.92 16.14 -4.61
CA LEU A 463 11.47 16.08 -4.60
C LEU A 463 10.84 17.02 -5.65
N GLY A 464 11.38 18.23 -5.80
CA GLY A 464 10.87 19.19 -6.77
C GLY A 464 11.08 18.76 -8.23
N SER A 465 12.16 18.04 -8.56
CA SER A 465 12.38 17.53 -9.91
C SER A 465 11.35 16.45 -10.29
N PHE A 466 11.01 15.54 -9.37
CA PHE A 466 9.97 14.55 -9.58
C PHE A 466 8.60 15.18 -9.79
N VAL A 467 8.24 16.14 -8.94
CA VAL A 467 6.93 16.82 -9.01
C VAL A 467 6.84 17.69 -10.25
N ARG A 468 7.93 18.36 -10.66
CA ARG A 468 7.99 19.13 -11.90
C ARG A 468 7.60 18.30 -13.11
N ASP A 469 8.00 17.02 -13.19
CA ASP A 469 7.63 16.16 -14.30
C ASP A 469 6.12 15.96 -14.42
N ALA A 470 5.37 15.93 -13.32
CA ALA A 470 3.91 15.86 -13.35
C ALA A 470 3.31 17.10 -14.03
N PHE A 471 3.84 18.29 -13.71
CA PHE A 471 3.42 19.55 -14.35
C PHE A 471 3.78 19.61 -15.84
N ILE A 472 4.94 19.07 -16.23
CA ILE A 472 5.31 18.96 -17.65
C ILE A 472 4.32 18.06 -18.38
N VAL A 473 3.99 16.89 -17.83
CA VAL A 473 2.98 15.99 -18.42
C VAL A 473 1.64 16.68 -18.53
N ALA A 474 1.22 17.41 -17.50
CA ALA A 474 -0.03 18.15 -17.50
C ALA A 474 -0.06 19.22 -18.61
N ALA A 475 1.02 19.99 -18.77
CA ALA A 475 1.16 20.99 -19.84
C ALA A 475 1.17 20.35 -21.25
N GLU A 476 1.90 19.26 -21.44
CA GLU A 476 1.94 18.52 -22.72
C GLU A 476 0.58 17.92 -23.08
N THR A 477 -0.12 17.36 -22.09
CA THR A 477 -1.47 16.82 -22.28
C THR A 477 -2.44 17.92 -22.65
N ARG A 478 -2.41 19.04 -21.91
CA ARG A 478 -3.22 20.22 -22.22
C ARG A 478 -2.94 20.75 -23.63
N ALA A 479 -1.68 20.76 -24.05
CA ALA A 479 -1.32 21.15 -25.41
C ALA A 479 -1.88 20.19 -26.48
N SER A 480 -1.89 18.88 -26.19
CA SER A 480 -2.42 17.87 -27.12
C SER A 480 -3.93 18.00 -27.38
N VAL A 481 -4.68 18.61 -26.47
CA VAL A 481 -6.10 18.96 -26.65
C VAL A 481 -6.30 20.40 -27.19
N GLY A 482 -5.22 20.99 -27.70
CA GLY A 482 -5.20 22.22 -28.52
C GLY A 482 -5.00 23.53 -27.75
N PHE A 483 -4.53 23.49 -26.52
CA PHE A 483 -4.05 24.71 -25.83
C PHE A 483 -2.59 25.00 -26.20
N PRO A 484 -2.06 26.21 -25.91
CA PRO A 484 -0.65 26.53 -26.16
C PRO A 484 0.31 25.58 -25.43
N ALA A 485 1.35 25.15 -26.14
CA ALA A 485 2.41 24.32 -25.55
C ALA A 485 3.30 25.14 -24.60
N GLY A 486 3.83 24.49 -23.56
CA GLY A 486 4.78 25.10 -22.61
C GLY A 486 4.14 26.00 -21.55
N GLU A 487 2.82 26.19 -21.57
CA GLU A 487 2.10 27.02 -20.59
C GLU A 487 1.22 26.18 -19.67
N LEU A 488 1.32 26.47 -18.37
CA LEU A 488 0.37 26.03 -17.37
C LEU A 488 -0.86 26.92 -17.44
N GLY A 489 -2.05 26.31 -17.55
CA GLY A 489 -3.33 27.00 -17.39
C GLY A 489 -3.49 27.57 -15.99
N ARG A 490 -4.44 28.50 -15.85
CA ARG A 490 -4.71 29.19 -14.58
C ARG A 490 -4.96 28.23 -13.42
N GLY A 491 -5.76 27.17 -13.63
CA GLY A 491 -6.05 26.17 -12.59
C GLY A 491 -4.80 25.43 -12.11
N GLN A 492 -3.91 25.04 -13.05
CA GLN A 492 -2.64 24.39 -12.73
C GLN A 492 -1.71 25.30 -11.92
N CYS A 493 -1.66 26.60 -12.25
CA CYS A 493 -0.87 27.57 -11.51
C CYS A 493 -1.41 27.86 -10.11
N VAL A 494 -2.73 27.94 -9.97
CA VAL A 494 -3.37 28.06 -8.65
C VAL A 494 -3.06 26.84 -7.79
N ALA A 495 -3.16 25.62 -8.34
CA ALA A 495 -2.80 24.40 -7.62
C ALA A 495 -1.32 24.41 -7.18
N LEU A 496 -0.40 24.78 -8.07
CA LEU A 496 1.02 24.89 -7.75
C LEU A 496 1.29 25.89 -6.61
N GLN A 497 0.69 27.07 -6.67
CA GLN A 497 0.91 28.13 -5.69
C GLN A 497 0.21 27.86 -4.35
N ALA A 498 -0.97 27.25 -4.37
CA ALA A 498 -1.76 26.99 -3.17
C ALA A 498 -1.29 25.73 -2.42
N ILE A 499 -0.96 24.65 -3.15
CA ILE A 499 -0.71 23.32 -2.56
C ILE A 499 0.78 23.03 -2.46
N LEU A 500 1.59 23.47 -3.43
CA LEU A 500 3.03 23.16 -3.48
C LEU A 500 3.93 24.41 -3.51
N PRO A 501 3.68 25.44 -2.68
CA PRO A 501 4.38 26.72 -2.77
C PRO A 501 5.90 26.57 -2.57
N ALA A 502 6.37 25.62 -1.77
CA ALA A 502 7.81 25.42 -1.55
C ALA A 502 8.52 24.73 -2.73
N LEU A 503 7.78 24.16 -3.69
CA LEU A 503 8.32 23.58 -4.92
C LEU A 503 8.18 24.52 -6.12
N ALA A 504 7.30 25.54 -6.04
CA ALA A 504 7.02 26.45 -7.15
C ALA A 504 8.27 27.11 -7.77
N PRO A 505 9.25 27.62 -7.00
CA PRO A 505 10.46 28.19 -7.57
C PRO A 505 11.28 27.17 -8.38
N GLU A 506 11.34 25.92 -7.93
CA GLU A 506 12.06 24.85 -8.60
C GLU A 506 11.34 24.37 -9.87
N ILE A 507 10.01 24.28 -9.80
CA ILE A 507 9.15 23.87 -10.91
C ILE A 507 9.15 24.92 -12.04
N LEU A 508 9.03 26.21 -11.69
CA LEU A 508 8.95 27.31 -12.66
C LEU A 508 10.33 27.81 -13.13
N GLY A 509 11.34 27.82 -12.26
CA GLY A 509 12.61 28.49 -12.50
C GLY A 509 13.53 27.79 -13.50
N ASN A 510 13.50 26.45 -13.58
CA ASN A 510 14.54 25.67 -14.27
C ASN A 510 14.06 24.99 -15.57
N GLY A 511 12.90 25.37 -16.11
CA GLY A 511 12.22 24.48 -17.07
C GLY A 511 11.38 25.05 -18.19
N GLY A 512 11.28 26.37 -18.31
CA GLY A 512 10.46 26.99 -19.34
C GLY A 512 8.94 26.86 -19.13
N LEU A 513 8.48 26.17 -18.07
CA LEU A 513 7.08 26.23 -17.65
C LEU A 513 6.78 27.64 -17.14
N ARG A 514 5.71 28.24 -17.68
CA ARG A 514 5.21 29.54 -17.25
C ARG A 514 3.73 29.43 -16.99
N CYS A 515 3.26 30.21 -16.01
CA CYS A 515 1.84 30.44 -15.87
C CYS A 515 1.35 31.28 -17.05
N ALA A 516 0.27 30.83 -17.69
CA ALA A 516 -0.46 31.66 -18.61
C ALA A 516 -0.89 32.95 -17.87
N PRO A 517 -0.83 34.12 -18.54
CA PRO A 517 -1.14 35.41 -17.95
C PRO A 517 -2.58 35.54 -17.44
#